data_AF-A0A7X0F5W2-F1
#
_entry.id   AF-A0A7X0F5W2-F1
#
_cell.length_a   1.000
_cell.length_b   1.000
_cell.length_c   1.000
_cell.angle_alpha   90.00
_cell.angle_beta   90.00
_cell.angle_gamma   90.00
#
_symmetry.space_group_name_H-M   'P 1'
#
loop_
_entity.id
_entity.type
_entity.pdbx_description
1 polymer ?
#
loop_
_entity_poly.entity_id
_entity_poly.type
_entity_poly.pdbx_seq_one_letter_code
_entity_poly.pdbx_strand_id
1 'polypeptide(L)'
;MREVIGAQGEVTIIKIDALPDNMDTKPVERHGAKGYIISHSEQGHHHCLSGGDVLERTSGVPVGMQILYAVLAAPQRFFQDAAHPHGEYELNPGIYEMRIAREYDPFAEQARRVAD
;
A
#
# COMPACT_ATOMS: atom_id res chain seq x y z
N MET A 1 -9.57 8.14 15.26
CA MET A 1 -9.56 9.21 14.24
C MET A 1 -9.05 8.62 12.94
N ARG A 2 -9.53 9.13 11.81
CA ARG A 2 -9.10 8.71 10.47
C ARG A 2 -8.98 9.94 9.60
N GLU A 3 -7.77 10.21 9.12
CA GLU A 3 -7.44 11.44 8.39
C GLU A 3 -6.84 11.07 7.03
N VAL A 4 -7.40 11.59 5.94
CA VAL A 4 -6.83 11.39 4.59
C VAL A 4 -5.69 12.38 4.42
N ILE A 5 -4.47 11.86 4.28
CA ILE A 5 -3.26 12.67 4.08
C ILE A 5 -3.12 13.09 2.62
N GLY A 6 -3.48 12.19 1.71
CA GLY A 6 -3.39 12.42 0.28
C GLY A 6 -3.42 11.13 -0.51
N ALA A 7 -3.05 11.24 -1.78
CA ALA A 7 -2.93 10.10 -2.69
C ALA A 7 -1.68 10.25 -3.58
N GLN A 8 -1.11 9.12 -3.98
CA GLN A 8 -0.02 9.04 -4.95
C GLN A 8 -0.25 7.82 -5.84
N GLY A 9 -0.44 8.05 -7.14
CA GLY A 9 -0.87 7.00 -8.07
C GLY A 9 -2.20 6.37 -7.61
N GLU A 10 -2.21 5.05 -7.54
CA GLU A 10 -3.31 4.22 -7.07
C GLU A 10 -3.42 4.11 -5.54
N VAL A 11 -2.46 4.69 -4.80
CA VAL A 11 -2.39 4.59 -3.34
C VAL A 11 -3.02 5.80 -2.66
N THR A 12 -4.06 5.54 -1.87
CA THR A 12 -4.60 6.52 -0.91
C THR A 12 -3.97 6.32 0.46
N ILE A 13 -3.46 7.40 1.06
CA ILE A 13 -2.75 7.40 2.35
C ILE A 13 -3.66 7.95 3.43
N ILE A 14 -3.94 7.13 4.45
CA ILE A 14 -4.89 7.48 5.50
C ILE A 14 -4.23 7.26 6.85
N LYS A 15 -4.05 8.31 7.64
CA LYS A 15 -3.57 8.20 9.01
C LYS A 15 -4.67 7.67 9.92
N ILE A 16 -4.33 6.69 10.76
CA ILE A 16 -5.22 6.06 11.73
C ILE A 16 -4.58 6.05 13.11
N ASP A 17 -5.39 6.08 14.16
CA ASP A 17 -4.88 6.11 15.55
C ASP A 17 -4.45 4.71 16.03
N ALA A 18 -5.05 3.66 15.48
CA ALA A 18 -4.80 2.28 15.87
C ALA A 18 -5.07 1.34 14.68
N LEU A 19 -4.40 0.18 14.68
CA LEU A 19 -4.72 -0.91 13.76
C LEU A 19 -6.15 -1.42 14.01
N PRO A 20 -6.91 -1.78 12.96
CA PRO A 20 -8.24 -2.39 13.13
C PRO A 20 -8.19 -3.72 13.89
N ASP A 21 -9.20 -3.98 14.72
CA ASP A 21 -9.35 -5.26 15.40
C ASP A 21 -9.78 -6.37 14.41
N ASN A 22 -9.53 -7.63 14.80
CA ASN A 22 -10.00 -8.83 14.09
C ASN A 22 -9.61 -8.86 12.59
N MET A 23 -8.37 -8.49 12.27
CA MET A 23 -7.81 -8.63 10.94
C MET A 23 -6.69 -9.66 10.93
N ASP A 24 -6.61 -10.40 9.83
CA ASP A 24 -5.45 -11.21 9.52
C ASP A 24 -4.48 -10.37 8.70
N THR A 25 -3.22 -10.43 9.09
CA THR A 25 -2.15 -9.72 8.40
C THR A 25 -0.96 -10.63 8.21
N LYS A 26 -0.17 -10.34 7.17
CA LYS A 26 1.18 -10.89 7.02
C LYS A 26 2.19 -9.74 6.90
N PRO A 27 3.43 -9.90 7.38
CA PRO A 27 4.47 -8.91 7.15
C PRO A 27 4.79 -8.81 5.66
N VAL A 28 5.01 -7.59 5.17
CA VAL A 28 5.53 -7.32 3.83
C VAL A 28 7.05 -7.35 3.89
N GLU A 29 7.68 -7.95 2.88
CA GLU A 29 9.13 -8.01 2.80
C GLU A 29 9.73 -6.66 2.41
N ARG A 30 10.82 -6.28 3.08
CA ARG A 30 11.56 -5.06 2.77
C ARG A 30 12.46 -5.29 1.55
N HIS A 31 12.34 -4.43 0.54
CA HIS A 31 13.10 -4.47 -0.71
C HIS A 31 14.46 -3.75 -0.57
N GLY A 32 15.35 -4.31 0.27
CA GLY A 32 16.71 -3.81 0.45
C GLY A 32 16.77 -2.35 0.92
N ALA A 33 17.66 -1.55 0.35
CA ALA A 33 17.83 -0.13 0.73
C ALA A 33 16.66 0.77 0.33
N LYS A 34 15.82 0.36 -0.64
CA LYS A 34 14.69 1.14 -1.15
C LYS A 34 13.52 1.23 -0.17
N GLY A 35 13.48 0.36 0.84
CA GLY A 35 12.37 0.28 1.79
C GLY A 35 11.33 -0.75 1.35
N TYR A 36 10.04 -0.45 1.49
CA TYR A 36 8.94 -1.34 1.10
C TYR A 36 8.31 -0.87 -0.19
N ILE A 37 8.04 -1.81 -1.11
CA ILE A 37 7.22 -1.54 -2.29
C ILE A 37 5.76 -1.67 -1.86
N ILE A 38 5.06 -0.54 -1.85
CA ILE A 38 3.65 -0.44 -1.46
C ILE A 38 2.77 -0.79 -2.66
N SER A 39 3.10 -0.28 -3.84
CA SER A 39 2.37 -0.60 -5.06
C SER A 39 3.23 -0.40 -6.31
N HIS A 40 2.74 -0.91 -7.43
CA HIS A 40 3.37 -0.81 -8.74
C HIS A 40 2.46 0.05 -9.62
N SER A 41 3.00 1.16 -10.11
CA SER A 41 2.29 2.02 -11.05
C SER A 41 2.16 1.36 -12.42
N GLU A 42 1.17 1.80 -13.18
CA GLU A 42 0.89 1.34 -14.54
C GLU A 42 2.09 1.54 -15.50
N GLN A 43 2.96 2.50 -15.20
CA GLN A 43 4.15 2.81 -16.00
C GLN A 43 5.40 2.01 -15.56
N GLY A 44 5.24 1.09 -14.60
CA GLY A 44 6.32 0.24 -14.12
C GLY A 44 7.22 0.89 -13.05
N HIS A 45 6.77 1.97 -12.41
CA HIS A 45 7.45 2.58 -11.27
C HIS A 45 6.85 2.08 -9.96
N HIS A 46 7.62 2.05 -8.88
CA HIS A 46 7.17 1.62 -7.57
C HIS A 46 6.85 2.81 -6.68
N HIS A 47 5.72 2.72 -5.99
CA HIS A 47 5.46 3.57 -4.83
C HIS A 47 6.11 2.91 -3.61
N CYS A 48 7.13 3.57 -3.07
CA CYS A 48 8.00 3.05 -2.03
C CYS A 48 7.78 3.79 -0.70
N LEU A 49 7.86 3.06 0.41
CA LEU A 49 7.95 3.60 1.75
C LEU A 49 9.36 3.34 2.31
N SER A 50 10.07 4.37 2.75
CA SER A 50 11.50 4.28 3.11
C SER A 50 11.81 3.34 4.28
N GLY A 51 10.86 3.11 5.19
CA GLY A 51 11.08 2.33 6.41
C GLY A 51 9.83 2.11 7.25
N GLY A 52 10.02 1.72 8.51
CA GLY A 52 8.96 1.26 9.40
C GLY A 52 8.68 -0.24 9.26
N ASP A 53 7.54 -0.68 9.78
CA ASP A 53 7.01 -2.02 9.59
C ASP A 53 5.76 -1.96 8.72
N VAL A 54 5.66 -2.85 7.73
CA VAL A 54 4.52 -2.90 6.81
C VAL A 54 3.82 -4.24 6.92
N LEU A 55 2.51 -4.19 7.12
CA LEU A 55 1.64 -5.35 7.23
C LEU A 55 0.64 -5.33 6.08
N GLU A 56 0.51 -6.43 5.35
CA GLU A 56 -0.55 -6.63 4.37
C GLU A 56 -1.76 -7.28 5.02
N ARG A 57 -2.93 -6.66 4.88
CA ARG A 57 -4.20 -7.26 5.31
C ARG A 57 -4.58 -8.37 4.35
N THR A 58 -4.93 -9.53 4.89
CA THR A 58 -5.30 -10.72 4.10
C THR A 58 -6.76 -11.14 4.27
N SER A 59 -7.47 -10.65 5.29
CA SER A 59 -8.89 -10.95 5.51
C SER A 59 -9.79 -9.73 5.40
N GLY A 60 -11.00 -9.93 4.86
CA GLY A 60 -12.01 -8.87 4.72
C GLY A 60 -11.60 -7.72 3.80
N VAL A 61 -10.69 -7.96 2.85
CA VAL A 61 -10.26 -6.97 1.87
C VAL A 61 -11.24 -6.97 0.69
N PRO A 62 -11.78 -5.81 0.27
CA PRO A 62 -12.65 -5.73 -0.90
C PRO A 62 -11.97 -6.25 -2.18
N VAL A 63 -12.74 -6.89 -3.05
CA VAL A 63 -12.26 -7.32 -4.38
C VAL A 63 -11.74 -6.11 -5.16
N GLY A 64 -10.60 -6.26 -5.83
CA GLY A 64 -9.93 -5.16 -6.54
C GLY A 64 -9.21 -4.16 -5.63
N MET A 65 -9.04 -4.46 -4.34
CA MET A 65 -8.28 -3.62 -3.42
C MET A 65 -7.18 -4.41 -2.73
N GLN A 66 -6.08 -3.73 -2.41
CA GLN A 66 -5.12 -4.20 -1.43
C GLN A 66 -5.00 -3.15 -0.32
N ILE A 67 -4.86 -3.61 0.92
CA ILE A 67 -4.71 -2.73 2.09
C ILE A 67 -3.43 -3.10 2.80
N LEU A 68 -2.54 -2.12 2.94
CA LEU A 68 -1.32 -2.22 3.73
C LEU A 68 -1.40 -1.28 4.94
N TYR A 69 -0.82 -1.70 6.06
CA TYR A 69 -0.65 -0.88 7.25
C TYR A 69 0.83 -0.60 7.46
N ALA A 70 1.22 0.67 7.44
CA ALA A 70 2.56 1.11 7.77
C ALA A 70 2.60 1.63 9.21
N VAL A 71 3.44 1.04 10.04
CA VAL A 71 3.68 1.43 11.43
C VAL A 71 5.04 2.12 11.51
N LEU A 72 5.02 3.41 11.80
CA LEU A 72 6.20 4.28 11.73
C LEU A 72 6.62 4.76 13.12
N ALA A 73 7.80 4.35 13.57
CA ALA A 73 8.40 4.83 14.83
C ALA A 73 9.18 6.15 14.68
N ALA A 74 9.57 6.50 13.45
CA ALA A 74 10.30 7.71 13.09
C ALA A 74 9.76 8.26 11.76
N PRO A 75 9.91 9.56 11.45
CA PRO A 75 9.48 10.11 10.17
C PRO A 75 10.01 9.29 8.98
N GLN A 76 9.13 8.94 8.04
CA GLN A 76 9.46 8.23 6.81
C GLN A 76 8.98 9.01 5.59
N ARG A 77 9.48 8.63 4.42
CA ARG A 77 9.04 9.18 3.14
C ARG A 77 8.30 8.13 2.34
N PHE A 78 7.19 8.56 1.75
CA PHE A 78 6.48 7.81 0.73
C PHE A 78 6.69 8.48 -0.62
N PHE A 79 7.34 7.80 -1.53
CA PHE A 79 7.91 8.37 -2.76
C PHE A 79 7.73 7.40 -3.93
N GLN A 80 7.90 7.90 -5.15
CA GLN A 80 7.94 7.05 -6.35
C GLN A 80 9.39 6.86 -6.81
N ASP A 81 9.80 5.63 -7.13
CA ASP A 81 11.16 5.34 -7.60
C ASP A 81 11.34 5.57 -9.13
N ALA A 82 10.92 6.74 -9.59
CA ALA A 82 11.03 7.18 -10.98
C ALA A 82 12.14 8.22 -11.17
N ALA A 83 12.64 8.38 -12.41
CA ALA A 83 13.60 9.44 -12.75
C ALA A 83 13.00 10.85 -12.59
N HIS A 84 11.68 10.98 -12.78
CA HIS A 84 10.92 12.21 -12.62
C HIS A 84 9.66 11.93 -11.77
N PRO A 85 9.79 11.85 -10.43
CA PRO A 85 8.69 11.44 -9.55
C PRO A 85 7.66 12.56 -9.37
N HIS A 86 6.38 12.17 -9.19
CA HIS A 86 5.26 13.11 -9.08
C HIS A 86 5.05 13.72 -7.66
N GLY A 87 6.11 13.86 -6.86
CA GLY A 87 6.07 14.37 -5.48
C GLY A 87 6.28 13.28 -4.43
N GLU A 88 6.60 13.68 -3.19
CA GLU A 88 6.80 12.77 -2.05
C GLU A 88 5.91 13.22 -0.88
N TYR A 89 5.52 12.28 -0.02
CA TYR A 89 4.88 12.57 1.26
C TYR A 89 5.84 12.29 2.41
N GLU A 90 6.07 13.30 3.25
CA GLU A 90 6.71 13.11 4.55
C GLU A 90 5.66 12.63 5.56
N LEU A 91 5.82 11.40 6.03
CA LEU A 91 4.94 10.77 6.99
C LEU A 91 5.60 10.81 8.37
N ASN A 92 5.01 11.59 9.28
CA ASN A 92 5.39 11.61 10.68
C ASN A 92 5.19 10.24 11.36
N PRO A 93 5.75 10.00 12.56
CA PRO A 93 5.47 8.80 13.34
C PRO A 93 3.96 8.58 13.52
N GLY A 94 3.54 7.33 13.45
CA GLY A 94 2.12 6.94 13.51
C GLY A 94 1.80 5.71 12.68
N ILE A 95 0.51 5.43 12.54
CA ILE A 95 0.00 4.29 11.79
C ILE A 95 -0.75 4.81 10.56
N TYR A 96 -0.46 4.22 9.40
CA TYR A 96 -1.04 4.62 8.13
C TYR A 96 -1.66 3.42 7.44
N GLU A 97 -2.93 3.54 7.06
CA GLU A 97 -3.60 2.64 6.14
C GLU A 97 -3.38 3.13 4.71
N MET A 98 -2.73 2.29 3.91
CA MET A 98 -2.48 2.53 2.49
C MET A 98 -3.43 1.64 1.69
N ARG A 99 -4.39 2.27 1.01
CA ARG A 99 -5.36 1.59 0.15
C ARG A 99 -4.92 1.69 -1.29
N ILE A 100 -4.72 0.55 -1.93
CA ILE A 100 -4.23 0.42 -3.30
C ILE A 100 -5.41 -0.06 -4.14
N ALA A 101 -5.84 0.75 -5.09
CA ALA A 101 -6.77 0.31 -6.12
C ALA A 101 -6.04 -0.64 -7.08
N ARG A 102 -6.54 -1.85 -7.26
CA ARG A 102 -6.05 -2.79 -8.27
C ARG A 102 -7.06 -2.84 -9.40
N GLU A 103 -6.56 -2.93 -10.63
CA GLU A 103 -7.42 -3.23 -11.76
C GLU A 103 -8.07 -4.60 -11.52
N TYR A 104 -9.40 -4.62 -11.53
CA TYR A 104 -10.19 -5.83 -11.48
C TYR A 104 -10.51 -6.22 -12.92
N ASP A 105 -9.84 -7.26 -13.43
CA ASP A 105 -10.18 -7.86 -14.73
C ASP A 105 -11.20 -8.99 -14.52
N PRO A 106 -12.50 -8.74 -14.76
CA PRO A 106 -13.55 -9.75 -14.58
C PRO A 106 -13.43 -10.93 -15.56
N PHE A 107 -12.74 -10.75 -16.69
CA PHE A 107 -12.61 -11.79 -17.72
C PHE A 107 -11.47 -12.76 -17.40
N ALA A 108 -10.40 -12.30 -16.74
CA ALA A 108 -9.30 -13.16 -16.30
C ALA A 108 -9.72 -14.23 -15.28
N GLU A 109 -10.71 -13.95 -14.43
CA GLU A 109 -11.29 -14.96 -13.52
C GLU A 109 -12.24 -15.92 -14.24
N GLN A 110 -13.02 -15.43 -15.21
CA GLN A 110 -13.88 -16.31 -16.03
C GLN A 110 -13.04 -17.27 -16.88
N ALA A 111 -11.94 -16.83 -17.47
CA ALA A 111 -11.03 -17.68 -18.23
C ALA A 111 -10.43 -18.81 -17.40
N ARG A 112 -10.17 -18.59 -16.10
CA ARG A 112 -9.71 -19.64 -15.17
C ARG A 112 -10.80 -20.66 -14.83
N ARG A 113 -12.07 -20.24 -14.71
CA ARG A 113 -13.20 -21.14 -14.43
C ARG A 113 -13.64 -22.00 -15.61
N VAL A 114 -13.31 -21.59 -16.83
CA VAL A 114 -13.68 -22.32 -18.07
C VAL A 114 -12.57 -23.32 -18.47
N ALA A 115 -11.41 -23.26 -17.82
CA ALA A 115 -10.28 -24.17 -18.05
C ALA A 115 -10.27 -25.42 -17.15
N ASP A 116 -11.18 -25.50 -16.16
CA ASP A 116 -11.52 -26.70 -15.38
C ASP A 116 -12.80 -27.35 -15.93
#